data_AF-A0A7K3X9A0-F1
#
_entry.id   AF-A0A7K3X9A0-F1
#
_cell.length_a   1.000
_cell.length_b   1.000
_cell.length_c   1.000
_cell.angle_alpha   90.00
_cell.angle_beta   90.00
_cell.angle_gamma   90.00
#
_symmetry.space_group_name_H-M   'P 1'
#
loop_
_entity.id
_entity.type
_entity.pdbx_description
1 polymer ?
#
loop_
_entity_poly.entity_id
_entity_poly.type
_entity_poly.pdbx_seq_one_letter_code
_entity_poly.pdbx_strand_id
1 'polypeptide(L)'
;MGQPAVALALVRCATALLPPPHRARYFEQRQADVQGAAELGLSPLRLAAGTAVAAVRITVVTRKETSAMQPVGPLALALRLVGGTGTRRRAATLAALFTLTLLAGVGLLLTR
;
A
#
# COMPACT_ATOMS: atom_id res chain seq x y z
N MET A 1 12.04 -31.90 -3.26
CA MET A 1 12.20 -30.43 -3.24
C MET A 1 11.73 -29.93 -1.88
N GLY A 2 12.56 -29.19 -1.13
CA GLY A 2 12.17 -28.65 0.18
C GLY A 2 11.11 -27.54 0.07
N GLN A 3 10.32 -27.34 1.14
CA GLN A 3 9.39 -26.20 1.26
C GLN A 3 9.97 -24.83 0.84
N PRO A 4 11.24 -24.47 1.14
CA PRO A 4 11.81 -23.19 0.68
C PRO A 4 12.01 -23.11 -0.83
N ALA A 5 12.34 -24.22 -1.51
CA ALA A 5 12.52 -24.21 -2.97
C ALA A 5 11.21 -23.93 -3.71
N VAL A 6 10.11 -24.52 -3.21
CA VAL A 6 8.75 -24.29 -3.75
C VAL A 6 8.31 -22.84 -3.47
N ALA A 7 8.59 -22.31 -2.28
CA ALA A 7 8.32 -20.92 -1.94
C ALA A 7 9.07 -19.92 -2.83
N LEU A 8 10.35 -20.18 -3.12
CA LEU A 8 11.15 -19.34 -4.03
C LEU A 8 10.63 -19.39 -5.47
N ALA A 9 10.21 -20.56 -5.95
CA ALA A 9 9.58 -20.67 -7.27
C ALA A 9 8.30 -19.82 -7.35
N LEU A 10 7.46 -19.86 -6.31
CA LEU A 10 6.26 -19.02 -6.21
C LEU A 10 6.60 -17.53 -6.18
N VAL A 11 7.61 -17.11 -5.42
CA VAL A 11 8.08 -15.71 -5.40
C VAL A 11 8.56 -15.26 -6.77
N ARG A 12 9.26 -16.13 -7.51
CA ARG A 12 9.73 -15.85 -8.87
C ARG A 12 8.56 -15.64 -9.83
N CYS A 13 7.55 -16.52 -9.79
CA CYS A 13 6.32 -16.37 -10.56
C CYS A 13 5.55 -15.10 -10.19
N ALA A 14 5.36 -14.84 -8.89
CA ALA A 14 4.68 -13.65 -8.40
C ALA A 14 5.37 -12.35 -8.83
N THR A 15 6.70 -12.34 -8.85
CA THR A 15 7.48 -11.16 -9.23
C THR A 15 7.49 -10.93 -10.73
N ALA A 16 7.40 -11.99 -11.54
CA ALA A 16 7.21 -11.88 -12.98
C ALA A 16 5.92 -11.14 -13.37
N LEU A 17 4.91 -11.11 -12.49
CA LEU A 17 3.68 -10.36 -12.70
C LEU A 17 3.87 -8.84 -12.55
N LEU A 18 4.84 -8.38 -11.76
CA LEU A 18 5.03 -6.95 -11.46
C LEU A 18 5.50 -6.14 -12.70
N PRO A 19 5.38 -4.80 -12.69
CA PRO A 19 5.96 -3.95 -13.74
C PRO A 19 7.49 -4.09 -13.81
N PRO A 20 8.11 -4.07 -15.02
CA PRO A 20 9.54 -4.27 -15.22
C PRO A 20 10.48 -3.50 -14.28
N PRO A 21 10.30 -2.19 -14.01
CA PRO A 21 11.24 -1.44 -13.17
C PRO A 21 11.26 -1.89 -11.70
N HIS A 22 10.24 -2.64 -11.25
CA HIS A 22 10.12 -3.07 -9.87
C HIS A 22 10.51 -4.54 -9.66
N ARG A 23 10.63 -5.35 -10.73
CA ARG A 23 10.80 -6.81 -10.62
C ARG A 23 12.04 -7.20 -9.83
N ALA A 24 13.21 -6.67 -10.19
CA ALA A 24 14.49 -7.06 -9.57
C ALA A 24 14.49 -6.77 -8.06
N ARG A 25 14.15 -5.54 -7.68
CA ARG A 25 14.10 -5.10 -6.28
C ARG A 25 13.11 -5.93 -5.44
N TYR A 26 11.89 -6.14 -5.94
CA TYR A 26 10.89 -6.90 -5.19
C TYR A 26 11.25 -8.39 -5.12
N PHE A 27 11.95 -8.93 -6.11
CA PHE A 27 12.42 -10.31 -6.08
C PHE A 27 13.44 -10.52 -4.97
N GLU A 28 14.46 -9.65 -4.90
CA GLU A 28 15.51 -9.70 -3.88
C GLU A 28 14.94 -9.58 -2.47
N GLN A 29 14.05 -8.61 -2.24
CA GLN A 29 13.40 -8.41 -0.93
C GLN A 29 12.59 -9.64 -0.52
N ARG A 30 11.73 -10.15 -1.41
CA ARG A 30 10.87 -11.29 -1.10
C ARG A 30 11.66 -12.60 -0.95
N GLN A 31 12.78 -12.73 -1.66
CA GLN A 31 13.68 -13.86 -1.47
C GLN A 31 14.30 -13.85 -0.06
N ALA A 32 14.78 -12.68 0.39
CA ALA A 32 15.29 -12.52 1.75
C ALA A 32 14.20 -12.83 2.79
N ASP A 33 12.96 -12.38 2.57
CA ASP A 33 11.85 -12.66 3.48
C ASP A 33 11.52 -14.17 3.57
N VAL A 34 11.55 -14.90 2.44
CA VAL A 34 11.31 -16.36 2.40
C VAL A 34 12.41 -17.12 3.12
N GLN A 35 13.66 -16.71 2.94
CA GLN A 35 14.80 -17.30 3.64
C GLN A 35 14.71 -17.02 5.15
N GLY A 36 14.47 -15.76 5.54
CA GLY A 36 14.28 -15.38 6.93
C GLY A 36 13.09 -16.08 7.60
N ALA A 37 11.99 -16.30 6.87
CA ALA A 37 10.87 -17.08 7.39
C ALA A 37 11.27 -18.53 7.70
N ALA A 38 12.07 -19.17 6.85
CA ALA A 38 12.56 -20.52 7.10
C ALA A 38 13.48 -20.57 8.33
N GLU A 39 14.37 -19.58 8.48
CA GLU A 39 15.29 -19.47 9.63
C GLU A 39 14.56 -19.23 10.95
N LEU A 40 13.45 -18.49 10.92
CA LEU A 40 12.62 -18.21 12.10
C LEU A 40 11.59 -19.31 12.41
N GLY A 41 11.60 -20.44 11.69
CA GLY A 41 10.63 -21.52 11.85
C GLY A 41 9.21 -21.15 11.42
N LEU A 42 9.04 -20.03 10.69
CA LEU A 42 7.79 -19.64 10.07
C LEU A 42 7.58 -20.38 8.75
N SER A 43 6.34 -20.46 8.26
CA SER A 43 6.04 -21.16 7.01
C SER A 43 6.42 -20.32 5.78
N PRO A 44 7.48 -20.69 5.02
CA PRO A 44 7.90 -19.90 3.86
C PRO A 44 6.87 -19.94 2.72
N LEU A 45 6.11 -21.03 2.64
CA LEU A 45 5.01 -21.21 1.68
C LEU A 45 3.84 -20.27 1.95
N ARG A 46 3.44 -20.08 3.22
CA ARG A 46 2.36 -19.13 3.57
C ARG A 46 2.77 -17.70 3.24
N LEU A 47 4.03 -17.35 3.51
CA LEU A 47 4.58 -16.05 3.12
C LEU A 47 4.56 -15.87 1.60
N ALA A 48 5.09 -16.84 0.84
CA ALA A 48 5.10 -16.79 -0.62
C ALA A 48 3.68 -16.66 -1.22
N ALA A 49 2.69 -17.38 -0.68
CA ALA A 49 1.30 -17.23 -1.08
C ALA A 49 0.77 -15.80 -0.86
N GLY A 50 1.08 -15.20 0.29
CA GLY A 50 0.76 -13.79 0.57
C GLY A 50 1.41 -12.83 -0.44
N THR A 51 2.67 -13.05 -0.79
CA THR A 51 3.37 -12.23 -1.80
C THR A 51 2.76 -12.37 -3.20
N ALA A 52 2.28 -13.55 -3.57
CA ALA A 52 1.61 -13.79 -4.84
C ALA A 52 0.28 -13.04 -4.92
N VAL A 53 -0.53 -13.11 -3.87
CA VAL A 53 -1.79 -12.35 -3.78
C VAL A 53 -1.54 -10.84 -3.83
N ALA A 54 -0.52 -10.35 -3.13
CA ALA A 54 -0.13 -8.94 -3.16
C ALA A 54 0.34 -8.51 -4.55
N ALA A 55 1.15 -9.32 -5.24
CA ALA A 55 1.59 -9.03 -6.61
C ALA A 55 0.41 -8.94 -7.58
N VAL A 56 -0.55 -9.87 -7.50
CA VAL A 56 -1.78 -9.84 -8.30
C VAL A 56 -2.62 -8.59 -8.00
N ARG A 57 -2.75 -8.21 -6.72
CA ARG A 57 -3.45 -6.98 -6.33
C ARG A 57 -2.78 -5.74 -6.93
N ILE A 58 -1.46 -5.63 -6.80
CA ILE A 58 -0.70 -4.51 -7.35
C ILE A 58 -0.91 -4.43 -8.85
N THR A 59 -0.79 -5.53 -9.58
CA THR A 59 -0.94 -5.54 -11.05
C THR A 59 -2.35 -5.22 -11.50
N VAL A 60 -3.39 -5.74 -10.83
CA VAL A 60 -4.79 -5.43 -11.14
C VAL A 60 -5.11 -3.96 -10.89
N VAL A 61 -4.63 -3.39 -9.77
CA VAL A 61 -4.87 -1.98 -9.42
C VAL A 61 -4.08 -1.04 -10.33
N THR A 62 -2.80 -1.31 -10.57
CA THR A 62 -1.94 -0.48 -11.42
C THR A 62 -2.28 -0.55 -12.91
N ARG A 63 -2.88 -1.64 -13.40
CA ARG A 63 -3.30 -1.74 -14.81
C ARG A 63 -4.48 -0.85 -15.15
N LYS A 64 -5.28 -0.43 -14.16
CA LYS A 64 -6.54 0.28 -14.37
C LYS A 64 -6.45 1.80 -14.18
N GLU A 65 -5.36 2.31 -13.61
CA GLU A 65 -5.20 3.73 -13.32
C GLU A 65 -3.86 4.25 -13.84
N THR A 66 -3.94 5.27 -14.69
CA THR A 66 -3.04 6.44 -14.69
C THR A 66 -2.50 6.69 -13.29
N SER A 67 -1.22 7.07 -13.13
CA SER A 67 -0.53 7.41 -11.86
C SER A 67 -1.22 8.42 -10.93
N ALA A 68 -2.45 8.15 -10.52
CA ALA A 68 -3.21 8.83 -9.51
C ALA A 68 -3.32 7.85 -8.36
N MET A 69 -2.51 8.08 -7.35
CA MET A 69 -2.53 7.33 -6.10
C MET A 69 -3.97 7.26 -5.58
N GLN A 70 -4.59 6.07 -5.66
CA GLN A 70 -5.92 5.89 -5.14
C GLN A 70 -5.88 6.07 -3.61
N PRO A 71 -6.67 6.99 -3.06
CA PRO A 71 -6.65 7.22 -1.63
C PRO A 71 -7.21 6.00 -0.92
N VAL A 72 -6.56 5.61 0.17
CA VAL A 72 -6.95 4.48 1.01
C VAL A 72 -7.39 5.00 2.38
N GLY A 73 -8.44 4.40 2.96
CA GLY A 73 -8.94 4.77 4.30
C GLY A 73 -9.96 5.92 4.30
N PRO A 74 -9.99 6.78 5.34
CA PRO A 74 -10.98 7.84 5.48
C PRO A 74 -11.03 8.80 4.28
N LEU A 75 -9.90 8.98 3.60
CA LEU A 75 -9.78 9.80 2.39
C LEU A 75 -10.52 9.18 1.19
N ALA A 76 -10.53 7.85 1.07
CA ALA A 76 -11.31 7.13 0.07
C ALA A 76 -12.82 7.33 0.28
N LEU A 77 -13.24 7.25 1.55
CA LEU A 77 -14.60 7.51 1.98
C LEU A 77 -15.00 8.97 1.74
N ALA A 78 -14.11 9.90 2.06
CA ALA A 78 -14.30 11.32 1.82
C ALA A 78 -14.50 11.61 0.33
N LEU A 79 -13.62 11.10 -0.56
CA LEU A 79 -13.78 11.30 -2.00
C LEU A 79 -15.07 10.68 -2.56
N ARG A 80 -15.50 9.54 -2.05
CA ARG A 80 -16.77 8.89 -2.44
C ARG A 80 -18.00 9.69 -1.99
N LEU A 81 -17.92 10.40 -0.86
CA LEU A 81 -18.97 11.31 -0.35
C LEU A 81 -18.94 12.69 -1.02
N VAL A 82 -17.79 13.05 -1.61
CA VAL A 82 -17.47 14.34 -2.22
C VAL A 82 -17.82 14.36 -3.71
N GLY A 83 -17.89 13.21 -4.39
CA GLY A 83 -18.29 13.09 -5.80
C GLY A 83 -19.71 13.57 -6.18
N GLY A 84 -20.54 14.03 -5.23
CA GLY A 84 -21.85 14.64 -5.47
C GLY A 84 -21.80 16.18 -5.40
N THR A 85 -22.78 16.85 -6.03
CA THR A 85 -22.90 18.30 -6.32
C THR A 85 -22.73 19.32 -5.16
N GLY A 86 -22.34 18.92 -3.95
CA GLY A 86 -22.00 19.77 -2.80
C GLY A 86 -20.50 19.86 -2.47
N THR A 87 -19.64 19.40 -3.38
CA THR A 87 -18.21 19.15 -3.21
C THR A 87 -17.40 20.32 -2.67
N ARG A 88 -17.53 21.49 -3.32
CA ARG A 88 -16.74 22.69 -2.98
C ARG A 88 -17.07 23.21 -1.58
N ARG A 89 -18.34 23.19 -1.20
CA ARG A 89 -18.79 23.70 0.11
C ARG A 89 -18.24 22.82 1.23
N ARG A 90 -18.31 21.49 1.09
CA ARG A 90 -17.79 20.54 2.08
C ARG A 90 -16.27 20.57 2.18
N ALA A 91 -15.56 20.62 1.06
CA ALA A 91 -14.10 20.77 1.03
C ALA A 91 -13.66 22.09 1.70
N ALA A 92 -14.35 23.20 1.42
CA ALA A 92 -14.07 24.47 2.08
C ALA A 92 -14.32 24.42 3.59
N THR A 93 -15.36 23.70 4.03
CA THR A 93 -15.67 23.55 5.45
C THR A 93 -14.60 22.74 6.19
N LEU A 94 -14.13 21.64 5.58
CA LEU A 94 -13.05 20.82 6.15
C LEU A 94 -11.72 21.55 6.16
N ALA A 95 -11.40 22.29 5.09
CA ALA A 95 -10.21 23.12 5.04
C ALA A 95 -10.23 24.17 6.17
N ALA A 96 -11.35 24.88 6.34
CA ALA A 96 -11.51 25.86 7.42
C ALA A 96 -11.35 25.24 8.82
N LEU A 97 -11.94 24.06 9.06
CA LEU A 97 -11.78 23.34 10.32
C LEU A 97 -10.33 22.98 10.59
N PHE A 98 -9.63 22.36 9.64
CA PHE A 98 -8.22 22.00 9.83
C PHE A 98 -7.33 23.23 10.06
N THR A 99 -7.57 24.32 9.33
CA THR A 99 -6.82 25.56 9.52
C THR A 99 -7.04 26.15 10.91
N LEU A 100 -8.29 26.16 11.41
CA LEU A 100 -8.59 26.62 12.77
C LEU A 100 -7.92 25.74 13.84
N THR A 101 -7.95 24.41 13.68
CA THR A 101 -7.31 23.49 14.62
C THR A 101 -5.79 23.66 14.64
N LEU A 102 -5.17 23.88 13.47
CA LEU A 102 -3.74 24.17 13.36
C LEU A 102 -3.38 25.51 14.01
N LEU A 103 -4.17 26.56 13.75
CA LEU A 103 -3.98 27.88 14.38
C LEU A 103 -4.10 27.82 15.90
N ALA A 104 -5.07 27.07 16.42
CA ALA A 104 -5.22 26.86 17.85
C ALA A 104 -4.00 26.13 18.45
N GLY A 105 -3.52 25.09 17.78
CA GLY A 105 -2.30 24.38 18.18
C GLY A 105 -1.05 25.28 18.18
N VAL A 106 -0.87 26.08 17.12
CA VAL A 106 0.21 27.07 17.02
C VAL A 106 0.12 28.12 18.13
N GLY A 107 -1.08 28.64 18.41
CA GLY A 107 -1.30 29.56 19.53
C GLY A 107 -0.87 28.95 20.85
N LEU A 108 -1.26 27.71 21.12
CA LEU A 108 -0.91 26.99 22.34
C LEU A 108 0.61 26.74 22.48
N LEU A 109 1.30 26.50 21.36
CA LEU A 109 2.76 26.40 21.27
C LEU A 109 3.47 27.72 21.53
N LEU A 110 2.90 28.85 21.09
CA LEU A 110 3.48 30.18 21.26
C LEU A 110 3.19 30.80 22.64
N THR A 111 2.14 30.35 23.32
CA THR A 111 1.78 30.79 24.67
C THR A 111 2.39 29.94 25.78
N ARG A 112 3.26 28.98 25.45
CA ARG A 112 4.04 28.18 26.41
C ARG A 112 5.50 28.60 26.45
#